data_AF-A0A3A9K3H3-F1
#
_entry.id   AF-A0A3A9K3H3-F1
#
_cell.length_a   1.000
_cell.length_b   1.000
_cell.length_c   1.000
_cell.angle_alpha   90.00
_cell.angle_beta   90.00
_cell.angle_gamma   90.00
#
_symmetry.space_group_name_H-M   'P 1'
#
loop_
_entity.id
_entity.type
_entity.pdbx_description
1 polymer ?
#
loop_
_entity_poly.entity_id
_entity_poly.type
_entity_poly.pdbx_seq_one_letter_code
_entity_poly.pdbx_strand_id
1 'polypeptide(L)'
;MTSPSFKKVFQSSSFTQHYLQDNYERLGIVKSKETAYENCYSVIYYIKMGNHFFDDGSKSSLAIQPVLLFYGLCHWLKAAVLTVDPTYPANSQVLSHGLSTRKRKKKGYYFLQDEVRIQKEGLFPFLSEKLFHVKQFSGEKLSMRQLMYGISELEDLLEQLFPKKIHPPTQHNVLNKNETLKMLSATSNNELPQILTYYALLYQLSMICRYETEWWGELLYSFSSNDLPLIEQFLSISTDKCPILLENFFFSTEI
;
A
#
# COMPACT_ATOMS: atom_id res chain seq x y z
N MET A 1 25.08 11.19 8.95
CA MET A 1 23.99 11.60 9.86
C MET A 1 22.71 11.07 9.25
N THR A 2 21.93 10.26 9.97
CA THR A 2 20.61 9.83 9.48
C THR A 2 19.70 11.05 9.38
N SER A 3 19.07 11.25 8.22
CA SER A 3 18.08 12.32 8.05
C SER A 3 16.98 12.18 9.12
N PRO A 4 16.46 13.29 9.66
CA PRO A 4 15.44 13.22 10.68
C PRO A 4 14.11 12.69 10.11
N SER A 5 13.61 11.60 10.70
CA SER A 5 12.39 10.92 10.26
C SER A 5 11.20 11.86 10.05
N PHE A 6 10.49 11.68 8.92
CA PHE A 6 9.25 12.40 8.60
C PHE A 6 8.24 12.35 9.77
N LYS A 7 8.20 11.20 10.48
CA LYS A 7 7.35 10.98 11.65
C LYS A 7 7.55 12.01 12.78
N LYS A 8 8.74 12.62 12.87
CA LYS A 8 9.11 13.61 13.88
C LYS A 8 9.07 15.04 13.34
N VAL A 9 9.63 15.31 12.16
CA VAL A 9 9.76 16.69 11.68
C VAL A 9 8.41 17.33 11.37
N PHE A 10 7.47 16.56 10.82
CA PHE A 10 6.10 17.03 10.57
C PHE A 10 5.28 17.24 11.85
N GLN A 11 5.83 17.06 13.05
CA GLN A 11 5.17 17.50 14.29
C GLN A 11 5.34 19.01 14.52
N SER A 12 6.32 19.63 13.88
CA SER A 12 6.52 21.08 13.93
C SER A 12 5.60 21.77 12.92
N SER A 13 4.70 22.62 13.41
CA SER A 13 3.84 23.44 12.55
C SER A 13 4.64 24.41 11.69
N SER A 14 5.74 24.97 12.25
CA SER A 14 6.66 25.80 11.49
C SER A 14 7.28 25.02 10.33
N PHE A 15 7.85 23.85 10.59
CA PHE A 15 8.43 23.01 9.52
C PHE A 15 7.38 22.64 8.47
N THR A 16 6.22 22.15 8.92
CA THR A 16 5.16 21.67 8.03
C THR A 16 4.62 22.79 7.14
N GLN A 17 4.40 23.99 7.70
CA GLN A 17 3.93 25.12 6.92
C GLN A 17 4.96 25.57 5.88
N HIS A 18 6.25 25.66 6.25
CA HIS A 18 7.30 26.01 5.28
C HIS A 18 7.41 24.95 4.19
N TYR A 19 7.41 23.67 4.55
CA TYR A 19 7.46 22.56 3.61
C TYR A 19 6.30 22.59 2.60
N LEU A 20 5.07 22.82 3.08
CA LEU A 20 3.89 22.94 2.20
C LEU A 20 3.97 24.19 1.32
N GLN A 21 4.38 25.32 1.89
CA GLN A 21 4.53 26.57 1.13
C GLN A 21 5.52 26.38 -0.02
N ASP A 22 6.70 25.81 0.24
CA ASP A 22 7.73 25.55 -0.77
C ASP A 22 7.20 24.65 -1.89
N ASN A 23 6.49 23.58 -1.55
CA ASN A 23 5.91 22.69 -2.54
C ASN A 23 4.81 23.39 -3.36
N TYR A 24 3.94 24.17 -2.71
CA TYR A 24 2.87 24.90 -3.38
C TYR A 24 3.41 25.99 -4.30
N GLU A 25 4.51 26.65 -3.93
CA GLU A 25 5.21 27.61 -4.78
C GLU A 25 5.79 26.94 -6.02
N ARG A 26 6.44 25.78 -5.89
CA ARG A 26 6.95 25.01 -7.05
C ARG A 26 5.83 24.55 -7.98
N LEU A 27 4.66 24.25 -7.44
CA LEU A 27 3.47 23.86 -8.21
C LEU A 27 2.72 25.05 -8.82
N GLY A 28 3.15 26.29 -8.58
CA GLY A 28 2.49 27.49 -9.10
C GLY A 28 1.14 27.78 -8.46
N ILE A 29 0.88 27.29 -7.24
CA ILE A 29 -0.36 27.55 -6.51
C ILE A 29 -0.39 29.01 -6.04
N VAL A 30 -1.42 29.74 -6.47
CA VAL A 30 -1.68 31.11 -6.04
C VAL A 30 -1.99 31.14 -4.54
N LYS A 31 -1.47 32.14 -3.81
CA LYS A 31 -1.59 32.26 -2.35
C LYS A 31 -1.00 31.06 -1.58
N SER A 32 0.08 30.46 -2.09
CA SER A 32 0.83 29.33 -1.49
C SER A 32 0.95 29.40 0.04
N LYS A 33 1.31 30.55 0.61
CA LYS A 33 1.44 30.76 2.05
C LYS A 33 0.12 30.62 2.84
N GLU A 34 -0.99 31.14 2.31
CA GLU A 34 -2.32 31.04 2.92
C GLU A 34 -2.80 29.58 2.86
N THR A 35 -2.68 28.95 1.69
CA THR A 35 -3.04 27.54 1.48
C THR A 35 -2.19 26.59 2.34
N ALA A 36 -0.89 26.86 2.50
CA ALA A 36 -0.01 26.10 3.39
C ALA A 36 -0.43 26.24 4.86
N TYR A 37 -0.85 27.43 5.28
CA TYR A 37 -1.36 27.65 6.64
C TYR A 37 -2.64 26.85 6.89
N GLU A 38 -3.58 26.86 5.95
CA GLU A 38 -4.85 26.10 6.04
C GLU A 38 -4.63 24.59 6.12
N ASN A 39 -3.71 24.05 5.32
CA ASN A 39 -3.44 22.61 5.26
C ASN A 39 -2.43 22.10 6.30
N CYS A 40 -1.72 23.01 6.99
CA CYS A 40 -0.64 22.66 7.92
C CYS A 40 -1.11 21.61 8.95
N TYR A 41 -2.15 21.92 9.73
CA TYR A 41 -2.63 21.00 10.76
C TYR A 41 -3.25 19.71 10.20
N SER A 42 -3.88 19.75 9.03
CA SER A 42 -4.37 18.54 8.36
C SER A 42 -3.24 17.55 8.10
N VAL A 43 -2.11 18.03 7.57
CA VAL A 43 -0.92 17.20 7.34
C VAL A 43 -0.36 16.67 8.66
N ILE A 44 -0.19 17.53 9.67
CA ILE A 44 0.31 17.12 11.00
C ILE A 44 -0.56 15.99 11.57
N TYR A 45 -1.89 16.14 11.53
CA TYR A 45 -2.81 15.15 12.08
C TYR A 45 -2.82 13.85 11.28
N TYR A 46 -2.73 13.91 9.96
CA TYR A 46 -2.58 12.71 9.14
C TYR A 46 -1.27 11.97 9.46
N ILE A 47 -0.14 12.67 9.57
CA ILE A 47 1.13 12.04 9.97
C ILE A 47 1.01 11.42 11.37
N LYS A 48 0.43 12.15 12.33
CA LYS A 48 0.26 11.68 13.71
C LYS A 48 -0.63 10.44 13.80
N MET A 49 -1.77 10.43 13.12
CA MET A 49 -2.65 9.27 13.07
C MET A 49 -1.95 8.10 12.40
N GLY A 50 -1.29 8.32 11.25
CA GLY A 50 -0.53 7.26 10.58
C GLY A 50 0.54 6.63 11.49
N ASN A 51 1.24 7.45 12.28
CA ASN A 51 2.21 6.97 13.26
C ASN A 51 1.56 6.11 14.34
N HIS A 52 0.47 6.56 14.96
CA HIS A 52 -0.22 5.76 15.99
C HIS A 52 -0.69 4.41 15.45
N PHE A 53 -1.33 4.40 14.28
CA PHE A 53 -1.80 3.16 13.66
C PHE A 53 -0.66 2.19 13.31
N PHE A 54 0.49 2.68 12.81
CA PHE A 54 1.65 1.82 12.54
C PHE A 54 2.34 1.34 13.82
N ASP A 55 2.50 2.21 14.81
CA ASP A 55 3.15 1.88 16.08
C ASP A 55 2.33 0.84 16.85
N ASP A 56 1.00 0.94 16.83
CA ASP A 56 0.10 -0.05 17.41
C ASP A 56 0.04 -1.32 16.54
N GLY A 57 -0.03 -1.17 15.22
CA GLY A 57 -0.03 -2.27 14.26
C GLY A 57 1.20 -3.19 14.41
N SER A 58 2.39 -2.60 14.53
CA SER A 58 3.65 -3.34 14.70
C SER A 58 3.71 -4.20 15.98
N LYS A 59 2.90 -3.88 17.00
CA LYS A 59 2.84 -4.60 18.28
C LYS A 59 1.60 -5.48 18.43
N SER A 60 0.64 -5.31 17.53
CA SER A 60 -0.64 -6.02 17.58
C SER A 60 -0.54 -7.45 17.08
N SER A 61 -1.52 -8.29 17.46
CA SER A 61 -1.63 -9.63 16.91
C SER A 61 -2.07 -9.60 15.44
N LEU A 62 -1.77 -10.68 14.70
CA LEU A 62 -2.20 -10.85 13.31
C LEU A 62 -3.72 -10.72 13.12
N ALA A 63 -4.51 -10.97 14.15
CA ALA A 63 -5.96 -10.79 14.11
C ALA A 63 -6.39 -9.37 13.70
N ILE A 64 -5.61 -8.34 14.06
CA ILE A 64 -5.95 -6.93 13.78
C ILE A 64 -4.85 -6.16 13.06
N GLN A 65 -3.61 -6.66 13.07
CA GLN A 65 -2.46 -5.99 12.48
C GLN A 65 -2.69 -5.47 11.04
N PRO A 66 -3.25 -6.26 10.09
CA PRO A 66 -3.48 -5.75 8.73
C PRO A 66 -4.41 -4.54 8.66
N VAL A 67 -5.41 -4.46 9.55
CA VAL A 67 -6.31 -3.31 9.63
C VAL A 67 -5.54 -2.07 10.04
N LEU A 68 -4.74 -2.20 11.11
CA LEU A 68 -3.99 -1.07 11.65
C LEU A 68 -2.97 -0.54 10.64
N LEU A 69 -2.19 -1.43 10.03
CA LEU A 69 -1.21 -1.02 9.01
C LEU A 69 -1.88 -0.39 7.79
N PHE A 70 -3.00 -0.94 7.32
CA PHE A 70 -3.73 -0.37 6.18
C PHE A 70 -4.25 1.05 6.45
N TYR A 71 -4.93 1.27 7.58
CA TYR A 71 -5.45 2.59 7.91
C TYR A 71 -4.33 3.59 8.26
N GLY A 72 -3.25 3.13 8.90
CA GLY A 72 -2.05 3.93 9.10
C GLY A 72 -1.44 4.41 7.77
N LEU A 73 -1.38 3.52 6.77
CA LEU A 73 -0.82 3.85 5.47
C LEU A 73 -1.73 4.82 4.72
N CYS A 74 -3.06 4.63 4.82
CA CYS A 74 -4.02 5.59 4.29
C CYS A 74 -3.81 6.99 4.88
N HIS A 75 -3.53 7.12 6.18
CA HIS A 75 -3.28 8.42 6.80
C HIS A 75 -2.00 9.07 6.27
N TRP A 76 -0.88 8.36 6.20
CA TRP A 76 0.36 8.90 5.62
C TRP A 76 0.20 9.30 4.16
N LEU A 77 -0.49 8.51 3.36
CA LEU A 77 -0.72 8.81 1.94
C LEU A 77 -1.64 10.03 1.75
N LYS A 78 -2.59 10.27 2.65
CA LYS A 78 -3.39 11.51 2.65
C LYS A 78 -2.54 12.75 2.99
N ALA A 79 -1.58 12.62 3.91
CA ALA A 79 -0.60 13.67 4.15
C ALA A 79 0.24 13.93 2.89
N ALA A 80 0.76 12.88 2.24
CA ALA A 80 1.52 12.97 1.00
C ALA A 80 0.73 13.64 -0.14
N VAL A 81 -0.54 13.31 -0.28
CA VAL A 81 -1.42 13.98 -1.27
C VAL A 81 -1.52 15.48 -1.01
N LEU A 82 -1.71 15.89 0.24
CA LEU A 82 -1.82 17.31 0.58
C LEU A 82 -0.54 18.10 0.27
N THR A 83 0.61 17.45 0.09
CA THR A 83 1.85 18.13 -0.31
C THR A 83 1.90 18.46 -1.79
N VAL A 84 1.06 17.82 -2.62
CA VAL A 84 1.02 18.04 -4.08
C VAL A 84 -0.34 18.53 -4.60
N ASP A 85 -1.41 18.32 -3.83
CA ASP A 85 -2.76 18.79 -4.14
C ASP A 85 -3.41 19.35 -2.86
N PRO A 86 -3.42 20.68 -2.67
CA PRO A 86 -3.98 21.31 -1.49
C PRO A 86 -5.51 21.20 -1.40
N THR A 87 -6.18 20.77 -2.48
CA THR A 87 -7.64 20.71 -2.53
C THR A 87 -8.19 19.38 -2.00
N TYR A 88 -7.32 18.44 -1.63
CA TYR A 88 -7.74 17.15 -1.12
C TYR A 88 -8.37 17.25 0.29
N PRO A 89 -9.51 16.59 0.55
CA PRO A 89 -10.36 15.89 -0.40
C PRO A 89 -11.30 16.85 -1.15
N ALA A 90 -11.24 16.84 -2.48
CA ALA A 90 -12.09 17.74 -3.29
C ALA A 90 -13.57 17.33 -3.29
N ASN A 91 -13.88 16.05 -3.06
CA ASN A 91 -15.24 15.51 -2.99
C ASN A 91 -15.28 14.19 -2.20
N SER A 92 -16.48 13.63 -2.00
CA SER A 92 -16.67 12.39 -1.24
C SER A 92 -16.19 11.12 -1.98
N GLN A 93 -15.98 11.18 -3.30
CA GLN A 93 -15.61 10.00 -4.09
C GLN A 93 -14.17 9.55 -3.76
N VAL A 94 -13.26 10.49 -3.49
CA VAL A 94 -11.87 10.24 -3.08
C VAL A 94 -11.71 9.78 -1.62
N LEU A 95 -12.81 9.71 -0.86
CA LEU A 95 -12.80 9.21 0.53
C LEU A 95 -12.87 7.68 0.60
N SER A 96 -13.39 7.04 -0.45
CA SER A 96 -13.38 5.58 -0.57
C SER A 96 -11.96 5.05 -0.80
N HIS A 97 -11.71 3.76 -0.55
CA HIS A 97 -10.37 3.19 -0.72
C HIS A 97 -9.92 3.13 -2.20
N GLY A 98 -10.85 3.16 -3.16
CA GLY A 98 -10.53 3.05 -4.59
C GLY A 98 -10.14 1.64 -5.05
N LEU A 99 -10.28 0.64 -4.17
CA LEU A 99 -10.15 -0.78 -4.47
C LEU A 99 -11.42 -1.51 -4.04
N SER A 100 -11.69 -2.64 -4.69
CA SER A 100 -12.77 -3.56 -4.29
C SER A 100 -12.30 -5.01 -4.33
N THR A 101 -12.93 -5.83 -3.51
CA THR A 101 -12.74 -7.28 -3.46
C THR A 101 -14.05 -7.97 -3.80
N ARG A 102 -13.99 -9.27 -4.12
CA ARG A 102 -15.21 -10.07 -4.24
C ARG A 102 -15.89 -10.17 -2.87
N LYS A 103 -17.21 -9.91 -2.81
CA LYS A 103 -18.02 -9.97 -1.58
C LYS A 103 -18.03 -11.33 -0.89
N ARG A 104 -17.82 -12.41 -1.64
CA ARG A 104 -17.74 -13.78 -1.14
C ARG A 104 -16.57 -14.48 -1.80
N LYS A 105 -15.65 -15.02 -1.01
CA LYS A 105 -14.56 -15.85 -1.54
C LYS A 105 -15.07 -17.21 -2.04
N LYS A 106 -14.34 -17.80 -2.98
CA LYS A 106 -14.66 -19.13 -3.53
C LYS A 106 -14.35 -20.20 -2.48
N LYS A 107 -14.99 -21.37 -2.59
CA LYS A 107 -14.56 -22.57 -1.84
C LYS A 107 -13.10 -22.92 -2.22
N GLY A 108 -12.29 -23.32 -1.24
CA GLY A 108 -10.86 -23.55 -1.45
C GLY A 108 -10.09 -22.26 -1.69
N TYR A 109 -10.37 -21.21 -0.91
CA TYR A 109 -9.70 -19.92 -1.02
C TYR A 109 -8.25 -20.01 -0.56
N TYR A 110 -7.34 -19.47 -1.38
CA TYR A 110 -5.93 -19.23 -1.08
C TYR A 110 -5.62 -17.77 -1.39
N PHE A 111 -4.87 -17.12 -0.51
CA PHE A 111 -4.57 -15.70 -0.62
C PHE A 111 -3.89 -15.34 -1.96
N LEU A 112 -2.91 -16.14 -2.39
CA LEU A 112 -2.19 -15.88 -3.65
C LEU A 112 -3.08 -16.00 -4.90
N GLN A 113 -4.19 -16.71 -4.84
CA GLN A 113 -5.12 -16.85 -5.97
C GLN A 113 -6.13 -15.70 -6.06
N ASP A 114 -6.07 -14.76 -5.12
CA ASP A 114 -7.00 -13.66 -5.01
C ASP A 114 -6.61 -12.45 -5.88
N GLU A 115 -7.57 -11.55 -6.04
CA GLU A 115 -7.42 -10.33 -6.84
C GLU A 115 -8.19 -9.17 -6.19
N VAL A 116 -7.64 -7.96 -6.32
CA VAL A 116 -8.36 -6.71 -6.05
C VAL A 116 -8.65 -6.00 -7.38
N ARG A 117 -9.81 -5.36 -7.47
CA ARG A 117 -10.19 -4.56 -8.65
C ARG A 117 -10.08 -3.07 -8.34
N ILE A 118 -9.36 -2.35 -9.19
CA ILE A 118 -9.22 -0.90 -9.12
C ILE A 118 -10.54 -0.25 -9.52
N GLN A 119 -11.04 0.64 -8.67
CA GLN A 119 -12.25 1.41 -8.93
C GLN A 119 -11.93 2.64 -9.78
N LYS A 120 -12.95 3.21 -10.42
CA LYS A 120 -12.82 4.47 -11.17
C LYS A 120 -12.44 5.63 -10.25
N GLU A 121 -13.08 5.68 -9.09
CA GLU A 121 -12.91 6.74 -8.10
C GLU A 121 -12.39 6.15 -6.79
N GLY A 122 -11.77 6.98 -5.96
CA GLY A 122 -11.29 6.62 -4.64
C GLY A 122 -9.83 6.98 -4.42
N LEU A 123 -9.34 6.69 -3.22
CA LEU A 123 -8.00 7.06 -2.80
C LEU A 123 -6.93 6.41 -3.66
N PHE A 124 -7.03 5.12 -3.97
CA PHE A 124 -6.03 4.42 -4.79
C PHE A 124 -5.80 5.05 -6.19
N PRO A 125 -6.82 5.21 -7.07
CA PRO A 125 -6.60 5.85 -8.37
C PRO A 125 -6.16 7.31 -8.23
N PHE A 126 -6.67 8.02 -7.22
CA PHE A 126 -6.25 9.40 -6.94
C PHE A 126 -4.76 9.50 -6.59
N LEU A 127 -4.26 8.60 -5.72
CA LEU A 127 -2.84 8.52 -5.37
C LEU A 127 -1.97 8.19 -6.59
N SER A 128 -2.38 7.21 -7.39
CA SER A 128 -1.67 6.80 -8.60
C SER A 128 -1.46 7.95 -9.57
N GLU A 129 -2.51 8.76 -9.78
CA GLU A 129 -2.44 9.92 -10.66
C GLU A 129 -1.64 11.07 -10.06
N LYS A 130 -1.90 11.42 -8.79
CA LYS A 130 -1.38 12.65 -8.18
C LYS A 130 0.06 12.52 -7.68
N LEU A 131 0.44 11.36 -7.16
CA LEU A 131 1.78 11.16 -6.60
C LEU A 131 2.77 10.58 -7.61
N PHE A 132 2.28 9.85 -8.63
CA PHE A 132 3.14 9.05 -9.51
C PHE A 132 2.88 9.26 -11.00
N HIS A 133 1.87 10.07 -11.36
CA HIS A 133 1.48 10.32 -12.76
C HIS A 133 1.15 9.03 -13.55
N VAL A 134 0.83 7.95 -12.84
CA VAL A 134 0.45 6.66 -13.43
C VAL A 134 -1.07 6.64 -13.60
N LYS A 135 -1.54 6.73 -14.85
CA LYS A 135 -2.96 6.56 -15.17
C LYS A 135 -3.32 5.08 -15.18
N GLN A 136 -4.01 4.63 -14.14
CA GLN A 136 -4.56 3.27 -14.06
C GLN A 136 -5.87 3.18 -14.85
N PHE A 137 -6.06 2.12 -15.63
CA PHE A 137 -7.34 1.89 -16.30
C PHE A 137 -8.34 1.32 -15.28
N SER A 138 -9.43 2.05 -15.03
CA SER A 138 -10.51 1.59 -14.15
C SER A 138 -10.98 0.17 -14.53
N GLY A 139 -11.18 -0.69 -13.54
CA GLY A 139 -11.60 -2.09 -13.74
C GLY A 139 -10.46 -3.09 -13.88
N GLU A 140 -9.21 -2.63 -13.98
CA GLU A 140 -8.01 -3.46 -13.91
C GLU A 140 -7.96 -4.24 -12.59
N LYS A 141 -7.37 -5.44 -12.66
CA LYS A 141 -7.28 -6.38 -11.56
C LYS A 141 -5.82 -6.56 -11.18
N LEU A 142 -5.51 -6.39 -9.90
CA LEU A 142 -4.20 -6.67 -9.34
C LEU A 142 -4.23 -8.05 -8.69
N SER A 143 -3.38 -8.97 -9.16
CA SER A 143 -3.25 -10.32 -8.59
C SER A 143 -2.38 -10.30 -7.33
N MET A 144 -2.86 -10.90 -6.23
CA MET A 144 -2.07 -11.00 -4.99
C MET A 144 -0.76 -11.75 -5.22
N ARG A 145 -0.76 -12.78 -6.09
CA ARG A 145 0.46 -13.48 -6.50
C ARG A 145 1.45 -12.55 -7.16
N GLN A 146 1.03 -11.79 -8.17
CA GLN A 146 1.94 -10.89 -8.90
C GLN A 146 2.51 -9.82 -7.97
N LEU A 147 1.68 -9.25 -7.10
CA LEU A 147 2.11 -8.25 -6.12
C LEU A 147 3.11 -8.83 -5.10
N MET A 148 2.84 -10.02 -4.53
CA MET A 148 3.77 -10.66 -3.57
C MET A 148 5.10 -11.06 -4.23
N TYR A 149 5.06 -11.60 -5.45
CA TYR A 149 6.28 -11.95 -6.20
C TYR A 149 7.07 -10.71 -6.66
N GLY A 150 6.45 -9.53 -6.70
CA GLY A 150 7.12 -8.27 -7.01
C GLY A 150 7.85 -7.65 -5.81
N ILE A 151 7.80 -8.25 -4.62
CA ILE A 151 8.51 -7.77 -3.44
C ILE A 151 9.81 -8.58 -3.31
N SER A 152 10.94 -7.93 -3.56
CA SER A 152 12.27 -8.56 -3.52
C SER A 152 12.58 -9.25 -2.19
N GLU A 153 12.13 -8.67 -1.08
CA GLU A 153 12.34 -9.17 0.27
C GLU A 153 11.54 -10.45 0.58
N LEU A 154 10.63 -10.85 -0.32
CA LEU A 154 9.90 -12.12 -0.24
C LEU A 154 10.52 -13.22 -1.10
N GLU A 155 11.50 -12.94 -1.96
CA GLU A 155 12.02 -13.88 -2.95
C GLU A 155 12.51 -15.19 -2.31
N ASP A 156 13.36 -15.10 -1.29
CA ASP A 156 13.92 -16.27 -0.60
C ASP A 156 12.83 -17.14 0.04
N LEU A 157 11.83 -16.51 0.66
CA LEU A 157 10.72 -17.21 1.31
C LEU A 157 9.80 -17.85 0.25
N LEU A 158 9.52 -17.14 -0.84
CA LEU A 158 8.71 -17.63 -1.94
C LEU A 158 9.36 -18.86 -2.60
N GLU A 159 10.68 -18.86 -2.78
CA GLU A 159 11.39 -20.02 -3.33
C GLU A 159 11.34 -21.23 -2.40
N GLN A 160 11.43 -21.01 -1.08
CA GLN A 160 11.33 -22.08 -0.08
C GLN A 160 9.91 -22.66 0.02
N LEU A 161 8.88 -21.80 0.02
CA LEU A 161 7.49 -22.23 0.19
C LEU A 161 6.90 -22.82 -1.10
N PHE A 162 7.33 -22.36 -2.27
CA PHE A 162 6.80 -22.78 -3.57
C PHE A 162 7.91 -23.33 -4.49
N PRO A 163 8.61 -24.41 -4.09
CA PRO A 163 9.72 -24.95 -4.86
C PRO A 163 9.20 -25.51 -6.19
N LYS A 164 9.92 -25.18 -7.27
CA LYS A 164 9.57 -25.49 -8.68
C LYS A 164 9.36 -26.99 -9.02
N LYS A 165 9.47 -27.91 -8.06
CA LYS A 165 9.45 -29.37 -8.28
C LYS A 165 8.35 -30.15 -7.52
N ILE A 166 7.50 -29.53 -6.72
CA ILE A 166 6.51 -30.27 -5.90
C ILE A 166 5.09 -29.77 -6.17
N HIS A 167 4.57 -30.00 -7.39
CA HIS A 167 3.13 -30.20 -7.60
C HIS A 167 2.90 -31.09 -8.84
N PRO A 168 2.15 -32.20 -8.74
CA PRO A 168 1.59 -32.85 -9.92
C PRO A 168 0.58 -31.90 -10.62
N PRO A 169 0.37 -32.03 -11.93
CA PRO A 169 -0.37 -31.05 -12.71
C PRO A 169 -1.87 -31.21 -12.46
N THR A 170 -2.45 -30.41 -11.58
CA THR A 170 -3.87 -30.10 -11.65
C THR A 170 -4.06 -28.88 -12.55
N GLN A 171 -4.87 -29.09 -13.58
CA GLN A 171 -5.13 -28.20 -14.69
C GLN A 171 -5.60 -26.81 -14.22
N HIS A 172 -4.70 -25.84 -14.17
CA HIS A 172 -4.95 -24.43 -14.49
C HIS A 172 -3.60 -23.69 -14.51
N ASN A 173 -3.15 -23.34 -15.71
CA ASN A 173 -2.01 -22.47 -16.05
C ASN A 173 -0.70 -22.74 -15.26
N VAL A 174 -0.02 -23.82 -15.63
CA VAL A 174 1.43 -23.95 -15.40
C VAL A 174 2.11 -22.89 -16.28
N LEU A 175 2.47 -21.76 -15.67
CA LEU A 175 3.25 -20.72 -16.34
C LEU A 175 4.61 -21.32 -16.73
N ASN A 176 4.93 -21.27 -18.02
CA ASN A 176 6.18 -21.81 -18.53
C ASN A 176 7.36 -20.91 -18.12
N LYS A 177 8.60 -21.42 -18.13
CA LYS A 177 9.81 -20.69 -17.71
C LYS A 177 9.97 -19.34 -18.42
N ASN A 178 9.47 -19.22 -19.64
CA ASN A 178 9.46 -17.99 -20.42
C ASN A 178 8.37 -17.00 -19.95
N GLU A 179 7.26 -17.45 -19.39
CA GLU A 179 6.24 -16.62 -18.75
C GLU A 179 6.65 -16.18 -17.34
N THR A 180 7.32 -17.03 -16.56
CA THR A 180 7.91 -16.62 -15.28
C THR A 180 9.04 -15.62 -15.50
N LEU A 181 9.92 -15.87 -16.48
CA LEU A 181 10.93 -14.91 -16.89
C LEU A 181 10.31 -13.66 -17.49
N LYS A 182 9.26 -13.75 -18.31
CA LYS A 182 8.49 -12.57 -18.78
C LYS A 182 7.78 -11.84 -17.66
N MET A 183 7.43 -12.46 -16.53
CA MET A 183 6.79 -11.77 -15.40
C MET A 183 7.83 -11.12 -14.48
N LEU A 184 9.02 -11.73 -14.35
CA LEU A 184 10.21 -11.16 -13.71
C LEU A 184 10.91 -10.12 -14.62
N SER A 185 10.68 -10.17 -15.93
CA SER A 185 11.25 -9.31 -16.96
C SER A 185 10.20 -8.48 -17.70
N ALA A 186 8.95 -8.41 -17.22
CA ALA A 186 7.95 -7.47 -17.71
C ALA A 186 8.23 -6.10 -17.08
N THR A 187 9.43 -5.60 -17.35
CA THR A 187 9.66 -4.17 -17.48
C THR A 187 8.87 -3.71 -18.71
N SER A 188 7.58 -3.47 -18.52
CA SER A 188 6.75 -2.77 -19.51
C SER A 188 6.23 -1.49 -18.88
N ASN A 189 7.12 -0.50 -18.66
CA ASN A 189 6.86 0.95 -18.48
C ASN A 189 5.56 1.38 -17.76
N ASN A 190 5.07 0.60 -16.81
CA ASN A 190 3.84 0.85 -16.05
C ASN A 190 3.85 0.00 -14.76
N GLU A 191 5.03 -0.16 -14.15
CA GLU A 191 5.16 -0.86 -12.88
C GLU A 191 4.42 -0.05 -11.80
N LEU A 192 3.48 -0.71 -11.12
CA LEU A 192 2.75 -0.10 -10.03
C LEU A 192 3.76 0.40 -8.97
N PRO A 193 3.76 1.70 -8.62
CA PRO A 193 4.66 2.24 -7.61
C PRO A 193 4.65 1.39 -6.34
N GLN A 194 5.84 1.16 -5.77
CA GLN A 194 5.99 0.18 -4.69
C GLN A 194 5.02 0.46 -3.53
N ILE A 195 4.84 1.71 -3.11
CA ILE A 195 3.90 2.04 -2.02
C ILE A 195 2.44 1.70 -2.35
N LEU A 196 2.04 1.73 -3.62
CA LEU A 196 0.70 1.33 -4.06
C LEU A 196 0.56 -0.20 -4.08
N THR A 197 1.63 -0.94 -4.36
CA THR A 197 1.67 -2.41 -4.15
C THR A 197 1.37 -2.75 -2.69
N TYR A 198 2.02 -2.07 -1.75
CA TYR A 198 1.79 -2.27 -0.30
C TYR A 198 0.37 -1.85 0.09
N TYR A 199 -0.14 -0.75 -0.45
CA TYR A 199 -1.53 -0.33 -0.24
C TYR A 199 -2.52 -1.42 -0.68
N ALA A 200 -2.34 -1.99 -1.87
CA ALA A 200 -3.25 -3.00 -2.41
C ALA A 200 -3.24 -4.31 -1.60
N LEU A 201 -2.05 -4.78 -1.21
CA LEU A 201 -1.88 -5.96 -0.38
C LEU A 201 -2.47 -5.76 1.03
N LEU A 202 -2.14 -4.64 1.69
CA LEU A 202 -2.68 -4.29 3.01
C LEU A 202 -4.20 -4.09 2.95
N TYR A 203 -4.71 -3.47 1.89
CA TYR A 203 -6.15 -3.37 1.65
C TYR A 203 -6.79 -4.76 1.63
N GLN A 204 -6.29 -5.69 0.80
CA GLN A 204 -6.87 -7.03 0.68
C GLN A 204 -6.81 -7.79 2.00
N LEU A 205 -5.68 -7.74 2.72
CA LEU A 205 -5.55 -8.38 4.04
C LEU A 205 -6.49 -7.75 5.07
N SER A 206 -6.63 -6.42 5.09
CA SER A 206 -7.57 -5.72 5.98
C SER A 206 -9.03 -6.09 5.69
N MET A 207 -9.36 -6.44 4.45
CA MET A 207 -10.69 -6.92 4.08
C MET A 207 -10.90 -8.35 4.53
N ILE A 208 -9.91 -9.22 4.36
CA ILE A 208 -10.00 -10.63 4.77
C ILE A 208 -10.16 -10.73 6.28
N CYS A 209 -9.31 -10.08 7.07
CA CYS A 209 -9.37 -10.22 8.53
C CYS A 209 -10.67 -9.67 9.14
N ARG A 210 -11.37 -8.73 8.47
CA ARG A 210 -12.64 -8.16 8.94
C ARG A 210 -13.88 -8.91 8.43
N TYR A 211 -13.85 -9.44 7.22
CA TYR A 211 -15.04 -9.94 6.54
C TYR A 211 -15.01 -11.44 6.23
N GLU A 212 -13.84 -12.07 6.25
CA GLU A 212 -13.66 -13.51 6.02
C GLU A 212 -13.17 -14.20 7.31
N THR A 213 -13.92 -14.00 8.41
CA THR A 213 -13.52 -14.40 9.78
C THR A 213 -13.21 -15.89 9.90
N GLU A 214 -13.99 -16.77 9.24
CA GLU A 214 -13.75 -18.22 9.28
C GLU A 214 -12.41 -18.58 8.64
N TRP A 215 -12.15 -18.08 7.43
CA TRP A 215 -10.88 -18.36 6.75
C TRP A 215 -9.69 -17.73 7.47
N TRP A 216 -9.82 -16.50 7.97
CA TRP A 216 -8.75 -15.85 8.74
C TRP A 216 -8.47 -16.61 10.04
N GLY A 217 -9.50 -17.08 10.74
CA GLY A 217 -9.34 -17.93 11.92
C GLY A 217 -8.67 -19.27 11.58
N GLU A 218 -9.13 -19.95 10.54
CA GLU A 218 -8.48 -21.18 10.07
C GLU A 218 -7.02 -20.93 9.70
N LEU A 219 -6.70 -19.86 8.98
CA LEU A 219 -5.32 -19.51 8.64
C LEU A 219 -4.44 -19.39 9.88
N LEU A 220 -4.92 -18.69 10.92
CA LEU A 220 -4.15 -18.42 12.14
C LEU A 220 -3.97 -19.63 13.06
N TYR A 221 -4.90 -20.59 13.03
CA TYR A 221 -4.93 -21.69 14.01
C TYR A 221 -4.74 -23.09 13.42
N SER A 222 -5.00 -23.29 12.13
CA SER A 222 -4.90 -24.60 11.47
C SER A 222 -3.60 -24.82 10.70
N PHE A 223 -2.85 -23.76 10.38
CA PHE A 223 -1.60 -23.82 9.60
C PHE A 223 -1.75 -24.61 8.28
N SER A 224 -2.95 -24.56 7.67
CA SER A 224 -3.36 -25.43 6.57
C SER A 224 -2.80 -25.07 5.19
N SER A 225 -2.03 -23.98 5.09
CA SER A 225 -1.44 -23.51 3.82
C SER A 225 -0.15 -22.71 4.03
N ASN A 226 0.58 -22.49 2.93
CA ASN A 226 1.75 -21.62 2.88
C ASN A 226 1.42 -20.12 3.00
N ASP A 227 0.13 -19.74 3.05
CA ASP A 227 -0.26 -18.33 3.05
C ASP A 227 0.15 -17.62 4.34
N LEU A 228 0.09 -18.30 5.50
CA LEU A 228 0.39 -17.69 6.80
C LEU A 228 1.83 -17.16 6.88
N PRO A 229 2.89 -17.98 6.69
CA PRO A 229 4.26 -17.49 6.77
C PRO A 229 4.56 -16.39 5.75
N LEU A 230 3.93 -16.45 4.57
CA LEU A 230 4.07 -15.41 3.56
C LEU A 230 3.43 -14.07 4.00
N ILE A 231 2.23 -14.13 4.57
CA ILE A 231 1.51 -12.96 5.08
C ILE A 231 2.26 -12.35 6.26
N GLU A 232 2.75 -13.16 7.19
CA GLU A 232 3.56 -12.70 8.33
C GLU A 232 4.81 -11.95 7.86
N GLN A 233 5.55 -12.54 6.92
CA GLN A 233 6.74 -11.92 6.36
C GLN A 233 6.40 -10.61 5.65
N PHE A 234 5.31 -10.58 4.86
CA PHE A 234 4.86 -9.36 4.19
C PHE A 234 4.48 -8.24 5.18
N LEU A 235 3.78 -8.56 6.27
CA LEU A 235 3.40 -7.59 7.30
C LEU A 235 4.64 -7.03 8.00
N SER A 236 5.64 -7.87 8.29
CA SER A 236 6.93 -7.45 8.84
C SER A 236 7.69 -6.52 7.88
N ILE A 237 7.75 -6.87 6.59
CA ILE A 237 8.37 -6.01 5.58
C ILE A 237 7.61 -4.68 5.48
N SER A 238 6.28 -4.72 5.55
CA SER A 238 5.43 -3.53 5.48
C SER A 238 5.67 -2.53 6.61
N THR A 239 5.93 -3.00 7.83
CA THR A 239 6.25 -2.14 8.98
C THR A 239 7.56 -1.38 8.80
N ASP A 240 8.52 -1.98 8.08
CA ASP A 240 9.85 -1.39 7.86
C ASP A 240 9.91 -0.55 6.58
N LYS A 241 9.34 -1.05 5.48
CA LYS A 241 9.45 -0.45 4.15
C LYS A 241 8.50 0.71 3.93
N CYS A 242 7.25 0.66 4.42
CA CYS A 242 6.32 1.78 4.24
C CYS A 242 6.88 3.10 4.79
N PRO A 243 7.46 3.17 6.01
CA PRO A 243 8.10 4.39 6.50
C PRO A 243 9.24 4.89 5.61
N ILE A 244 10.10 4.00 5.11
CA ILE A 244 11.24 4.36 4.25
C ILE A 244 10.75 4.93 2.92
N LEU A 245 9.73 4.31 2.31
CA LEU A 245 9.15 4.79 1.05
C LEU A 245 8.50 6.17 1.19
N LEU A 246 7.80 6.41 2.29
CA LEU A 246 7.21 7.72 2.58
C LEU A 246 8.28 8.76 2.92
N GLU A 247 9.33 8.38 3.64
CA GLU A 247 10.46 9.27 3.93
C GLU A 247 11.17 9.70 2.64
N ASN A 248 11.43 8.75 1.74
CA ASN A 248 11.98 9.05 0.42
C ASN A 248 11.06 9.97 -0.38
N PHE A 249 9.74 9.72 -0.38
CA PHE A 249 8.78 10.60 -1.06
C PHE A 249 8.80 12.03 -0.51
N PHE A 250 8.83 12.21 0.82
CA PHE A 250 8.78 13.55 1.41
C PHE A 250 10.08 14.34 1.22
N PHE A 251 11.22 13.67 1.14
CA PHE A 251 12.53 14.34 1.13
C PHE A 251 13.35 14.13 -0.14
N SER A 252 12.81 13.46 -1.17
CA SER A 252 13.43 13.41 -2.48
C SER A 252 13.44 14.81 -3.11
N THR A 253 14.59 15.18 -3.68
CA THR A 253 14.80 16.46 -4.36
C THR A 253 14.18 16.53 -5.77
N GLU A 254 13.54 15.45 -6.21
CA GLU A 254 12.91 15.33 -7.53
C GLU A 254 11.40 15.15 -7.33
N ILE A 255 10.65 16.24 -7.52
CA ILE A 255 9.21 16.26 -7.82
C ILE A 255 9.07 16.98 -9.15
#